data_AF-A0A381Z721-F1
#
_entry.id   AF-A0A381Z721-F1
#
_cell.length_a   1.000
_cell.length_b   1.000
_cell.length_c   1.000
_cell.angle_alpha   90.00
_cell.angle_beta   90.00
_cell.angle_gamma   90.00
#
_symmetry.space_group_name_H-M   'P 1'
#
loop_
_entity.id
_entity.type
_entity.pdbx_description
1 polymer ?
#
loop_
_entity_poly.entity_id
_entity_poly.type
_entity_poly.pdbx_seq_one_letter_code
_entity_poly.pdbx_strand_id
1 'polypeptide(L)' 'MTRKVTISSDNITPKQWSVLLLELNMMKRSWERFAKLKIEAPEFKKVTKWGTRRYDEKEG' A
#
# COMPACT_ATOMS: atom_id res chain seq x y z
N MET A 1 12.23 -9.70 -18.38
CA MET A 1 11.50 -8.45 -18.67
C MET A 1 10.60 -8.13 -17.48
N THR A 2 10.67 -6.92 -16.93
CA THR A 2 9.87 -6.53 -15.76
C THR A 2 8.56 -5.89 -16.21
N ARG A 3 7.42 -6.37 -15.70
CA ARG A 3 6.12 -5.75 -15.95
C ARG A 3 5.92 -4.60 -14.96
N LYS A 4 5.53 -3.42 -15.43
CA LYS A 4 5.33 -2.22 -14.61
C LYS A 4 3.95 -1.61 -14.87
N VAL A 5 3.30 -1.16 -13.81
CA VAL A 5 2.06 -0.37 -13.83
C VAL A 5 2.28 0.92 -13.06
N THR A 6 1.66 2.01 -13.51
CA THR A 6 1.71 3.34 -12.86
C THR A 6 0.29 3.76 -12.54
N ILE A 7 0.07 4.27 -11.32
CA ILE A 7 -1.23 4.79 -10.84
C ILE A 7 -1.03 6.25 -10.44
N SER A 8 -1.85 7.15 -11.00
CA SER A 8 -1.83 8.59 -10.71
C SER A 8 -3.27 9.14 -10.66
N SER A 9 -3.50 10.20 -9.89
CA SER A 9 -4.80 10.86 -9.81
C SER A 9 -4.63 12.31 -9.36
N ASP A 10 -5.32 13.23 -10.04
CA ASP A 10 -5.32 14.66 -9.72
C ASP A 10 -6.47 15.06 -8.78
N ASN A 11 -7.47 14.17 -8.60
CA ASN A 11 -8.66 14.42 -7.78
C ASN A 11 -8.74 13.43 -6.60
N ILE A 12 -7.66 13.36 -5.81
CA ILE A 12 -7.58 12.50 -4.64
C ILE A 12 -7.04 13.28 -3.44
N THR A 13 -7.69 13.13 -2.29
CA THR A 13 -7.16 13.73 -1.05
C THR A 13 -5.95 12.93 -0.53
N PRO A 14 -5.04 13.57 0.23
CA PRO A 14 -3.90 12.85 0.83
C PRO A 14 -4.31 11.66 1.72
N LYS A 15 -5.47 11.75 2.38
CA LYS A 15 -6.03 10.65 3.19
C LYS A 15 -6.45 9.48 2.32
N GLN A 16 -7.19 9.72 1.24
CA GLN A 16 -7.60 8.67 0.30
C GLN A 16 -6.38 8.02 -0.37
N TRP A 17 -5.37 8.82 -0.74
CA TRP A 17 -4.10 8.31 -1.26
C TRP A 17 -3.40 7.39 -0.26
N SER A 18 -3.36 7.77 1.02
CA SER A 18 -2.80 6.93 2.09
C SER A 18 -3.56 5.60 2.23
N VAL A 19 -4.90 5.61 2.13
CA VAL A 19 -5.72 4.38 2.16
C VAL A 19 -5.40 3.49 0.96
N LEU A 20 -5.32 4.04 -0.26
CA LEU A 20 -4.94 3.29 -1.45
C LEU A 20 -3.58 2.60 -1.29
N LEU A 21 -2.59 3.29 -0.72
CA LEU A 21 -1.27 2.70 -0.47
C LEU A 21 -1.34 1.55 0.57
N LEU A 22 -2.23 1.61 1.56
CA LEU A 22 -2.44 0.50 2.50
C LEU A 22 -3.07 -0.72 1.81
N GLU A 23 -4.08 -0.52 0.97
CA GLU A 23 -4.70 -1.59 0.20
C GLU A 23 -3.70 -2.27 -0.74
N LEU A 24 -2.85 -1.49 -1.41
CA LEU A 24 -1.75 -2.01 -2.23
C LEU A 24 -0.78 -2.86 -1.40
N ASN A 25 -0.50 -2.47 -0.15
CA ASN A 25 0.34 -3.27 0.75
C ASN A 25 -0.33 -4.59 1.16
N MET A 26 -1.65 -4.59 1.40
CA MET A 26 -2.41 -5.83 1.68
C MET A 26 -2.44 -6.76 0.48
N MET A 27 -2.64 -6.21 -0.73
CA MET A 27 -2.54 -6.99 -1.97
C MET A 27 -1.13 -7.56 -2.15
N LYS A 28 -0.08 -6.76 -1.94
CA LYS A 28 1.30 -7.23 -1.97
C LYS A 28 1.50 -8.45 -1.08
N ARG A 29 1.04 -8.40 0.17
CA ARG A 29 1.14 -9.52 1.14
C ARG A 29 0.38 -10.76 0.65
N SER A 30 -0.84 -10.57 0.16
CA SER A 30 -1.68 -11.68 -0.34
C SER A 30 -1.09 -12.41 -1.54
N TRP A 31 -0.24 -11.72 -2.31
CA TRP A 31 0.42 -12.25 -3.50
C TRP A 31 1.81 -12.85 -3.23
N GLU A 32 2.34 -12.81 -2.01
CA GLU A 32 3.71 -13.26 -1.71
C GLU A 32 4.00 -14.70 -2.14
N ARG A 33 3.00 -15.58 -2.10
CA ARG A 33 3.10 -16.98 -2.56
C ARG A 33 3.20 -17.15 -4.09
N PHE A 34 2.81 -16.13 -4.85
CA PHE A 34 2.76 -16.18 -6.32
C PHE A 34 3.81 -15.27 -6.96
N ALA A 35 4.07 -14.11 -6.36
CA ALA A 35 4.95 -13.10 -6.92
C ALA A 35 5.55 -12.18 -5.85
N LYS A 36 6.77 -11.73 -6.09
CA LYS A 36 7.42 -10.68 -5.28
C LYS A 36 7.08 -9.30 -5.84
N LEU A 37 6.02 -8.70 -5.33
CA LEU A 37 5.59 -7.37 -5.76
C LEU A 37 6.43 -6.27 -5.08
N LYS A 38 6.99 -5.36 -5.90
CA LYS A 38 7.68 -4.15 -5.44
C LYS A 38 6.75 -2.95 -5.66
N ILE A 39 6.47 -2.21 -4.59
CA ILE A 39 5.68 -0.98 -4.64
C ILE A 39 6.64 0.19 -4.45
N GLU A 40 6.68 1.08 -5.44
CA GLU A 40 7.45 2.32 -5.43
C GLU A 40 6.47 3.49 -5.42
N ALA A 41 6.29 4.11 -4.25
CA ALA A 41 5.51 5.33 -4.12
C ALA A 41 6.13 6.24 -3.04
N PRO A 42 6.06 7.57 -3.21
CA PRO A 42 6.39 8.51 -2.15
C PRO A 42 5.59 8.18 -0.88
N GLU A 43 6.19 8.37 0.29
CA GLU A 43 5.54 8.14 1.60
C GLU A 43 5.10 6.68 1.90
N PHE A 44 5.23 5.71 0.99
CA PHE A 44 4.73 4.34 1.17
C PHE A 44 5.25 3.67 2.46
N LYS A 45 6.53 3.83 2.77
CA LYS A 45 7.14 3.29 4.00
C LYS A 45 6.53 3.91 5.27
N LYS A 46 6.19 5.19 5.23
CA LYS A 46 5.55 5.88 6.36
C LYS A 46 4.11 5.40 6.52
N VAL A 47 3.35 5.39 5.43
CA VAL A 47 1.94 4.97 5.42
C VAL A 47 1.79 3.54 5.92
N THR A 48 2.60 2.61 5.42
CA THR A 48 2.55 1.21 5.88
C THR A 48 2.95 1.06 7.34
N LYS A 49 3.96 1.81 7.85
CA LYS A 49 4.37 1.75 9.27
C LYS A 49 3.29 2.27 10.22
N TRP A 50 2.60 3.35 9.87
CA TRP A 50 1.59 3.96 10.74
C TRP A 50 0.20 3.34 10.58
N GLY A 51 -0.16 2.95 9.36
CA GLY A 51 -1.47 2.38 9.06
C GLY A 51 -1.64 0.95 9.56
N THR A 52 -0.58 0.13 9.60
CA THR A 52 -0.69 -1.24 10.15
C THR A 52 -0.81 -1.24 11.67
N ARG A 53 -0.23 -0.26 12.38
CA ARG A 53 -0.38 -0.13 13.84
C ARG A 53 -1.84 0.04 14.29
N ARG A 54 -2.65 0.76 13.52
CA ARG A 54 -4.08 0.97 13.83
C ARG A 54 -4.97 -0.24 13.58
N TYR A 55 -4.53 -1.20 12.77
CA TYR A 55 -5.26 -2.44 12.54
C TYR A 55 -4.94 -3.50 13.61
N ASP A 56 -3.72 -3.51 14.16
CA ASP A 56 -3.34 -4.41 15.26
C ASP A 56 -4.00 -4.02 16.61
N GLU A 57 -4.40 -2.76 16.81
CA GLU A 57 -5.02 -2.28 18.06
C GLU A 57 -6.54 -2.55 18.18
N LYS A 58 -7.19 -3.16 17.17
CA LYS A 58 -8.65 -3.42 17.19
C LYS A 58 -9.05 -4.86 17.53
N GLU A 59 -8.10 -5.73 17.89
CA GLU A 59 -8.39 -7.08 18.38
C GLU A 59 -7.68 -7.37 19.72
N GLY A 60 -8.04 -6.59 20.75
CA GLY A 60 -7.69 -6.83 22.16
C GLY A 60 -8.90 -6.60 23.05
#